data_AF-A0A7S0Z394-F1
#
_entry.id   AF-A0A7S0Z394-F1
#
_cell.length_a   1.000
_cell.length_b   1.000
_cell.length_c   1.000
_cell.angle_alpha   90.00
_cell.angle_beta   90.00
_cell.angle_gamma   90.00
#
_symmetry.space_group_name_H-M   'P 1'
#
loop_
_entity.id
_entity.type
_entity.pdbx_description
1 polymer ?
#
loop_
_entity_poly.entity_id
_entity_poly.type
_entity_poly.pdbx_seq_one_letter_code
_entity_poly.pdbx_strand_id
1 'polypeptide(L)'
;TRRALEGGARGIVAVGGDGTLSECVQGFFQGGANAFPGAVLGYVPCGTGGDFRRTLGWDAGVAECVRRVLEPSVEPLDVGHVRMRQQGGWVDGSGDAYFVNVSSVGSSAVIARID
;
A
#
# COMPACT_ATOMS: atom_id res chain seq x y z
N THR A 1 -6.60 4.92 -7.09
CA THR A 1 -5.56 5.82 -6.55
C THR A 1 -4.87 6.64 -7.62
N ARG A 2 -4.04 6.05 -8.49
CA ARG A 2 -3.26 6.79 -9.51
C ARG A 2 -4.08 7.82 -10.31
N ARG A 3 -5.21 7.40 -10.89
CA ARG A 3 -6.12 8.29 -11.64
C ARG A 3 -6.55 9.53 -10.85
N ALA A 4 -6.80 9.39 -9.54
CA ALA A 4 -7.19 10.51 -8.70
C ALA A 4 -6.00 11.46 -8.44
N LEU A 5 -4.81 10.91 -8.21
CA LEU A 5 -3.58 11.67 -8.03
C LEU A 5 -3.19 12.43 -9.31
N GLU A 6 -3.29 11.78 -10.48
CA GLU A 6 -3.12 12.41 -11.80
C GLU A 6 -4.16 13.51 -12.05
N GLY A 7 -5.38 13.34 -11.51
CA GLY A 7 -6.42 14.36 -11.50
C GLY A 7 -6.20 15.51 -10.51
N GLY A 8 -5.07 15.55 -9.80
CA GLY A 8 -4.70 16.62 -8.87
C GLY A 8 -5.11 16.39 -7.42
N ALA A 9 -5.65 15.21 -7.07
CA ALA A 9 -5.94 14.90 -5.68
C ALA A 9 -4.66 14.95 -4.82
N ARG A 10 -4.74 15.61 -3.67
CA ARG A 10 -3.62 15.75 -2.72
C ARG A 10 -3.74 14.85 -1.50
N GLY A 11 -4.86 14.14 -1.37
CA GLY A 11 -5.11 13.18 -0.31
C GLY A 11 -5.81 11.95 -0.86
N ILE A 12 -5.35 10.78 -0.46
CA ILE A 12 -5.97 9.49 -0.75
C ILE A 12 -6.25 8.82 0.59
N VAL A 13 -7.46 8.32 0.78
CA VAL A 13 -7.82 7.57 2.00
C VAL A 13 -8.11 6.14 1.60
N ALA A 14 -7.27 5.21 2.04
CA ALA A 14 -7.54 3.78 1.93
C ALA A 14 -8.55 3.38 3.00
N VAL A 15 -9.73 2.91 2.59
CA VAL A 15 -10.75 2.38 3.51
C VAL A 15 -10.90 0.91 3.20
N GLY A 16 -10.34 0.04 4.04
CA GLY A 16 -10.19 -1.37 3.68
C GLY A 16 -9.37 -2.19 4.67
N GLY A 17 -8.93 -3.35 4.21
CA GLY A 17 -7.83 -4.09 4.83
C GLY A 17 -6.50 -3.82 4.14
N ASP A 18 -5.51 -4.66 4.42
CA ASP A 18 -4.13 -4.45 3.98
C ASP A 18 -3.95 -4.52 2.47
N GLY A 19 -4.76 -5.34 1.79
CA GLY A 19 -4.80 -5.38 0.33
C GLY A 19 -5.17 -4.02 -0.27
N THR A 20 -6.20 -3.36 0.28
CA THR A 20 -6.62 -2.02 -0.14
C THR A 20 -5.53 -0.99 0.11
N LEU A 21 -4.88 -1.04 1.28
CA LEU A 21 -3.77 -0.15 1.58
C LEU A 21 -2.61 -0.36 0.59
N SER A 22 -2.26 -1.61 0.31
CA SER A 22 -1.21 -1.97 -0.65
C SER A 22 -1.52 -1.48 -2.07
N GLU A 23 -2.74 -1.68 -2.56
CA GLU A 23 -3.18 -1.15 -3.86
C GLU A 23 -3.12 0.38 -3.91
N CYS A 24 -3.49 1.05 -2.82
CA CYS A 24 -3.35 2.49 -2.70
C CYS A 24 -1.88 2.91 -2.79
N VAL A 25 -0.98 2.31 -2.02
CA VAL A 25 0.45 2.60 -2.02
C VAL A 25 1.05 2.41 -3.40
N GLN A 26 0.78 1.30 -4.07
CA GLN A 26 1.26 1.07 -5.45
C GLN A 26 0.84 2.18 -6.42
N GLY A 27 -0.33 2.79 -6.20
CA GLY A 27 -0.81 3.92 -6.99
C GLY A 27 0.03 5.19 -6.87
N PHE A 28 0.80 5.36 -5.79
CA PHE A 28 1.68 6.53 -5.57
C PHE A 28 3.01 6.43 -6.32
N PHE A 29 3.43 5.22 -6.71
CA PHE A 29 4.76 4.99 -7.25
C PHE A 29 4.73 4.65 -8.74
N GLN A 30 5.77 5.08 -9.44
CA GLN A 30 6.03 4.76 -10.84
C GLN A 30 7.54 4.82 -11.11
N GLY A 31 8.06 3.83 -11.85
CA GLY A 31 9.47 3.83 -12.26
C GLY A 31 10.49 3.79 -11.11
N GLY A 32 10.13 3.23 -9.95
CA GLY A 32 11.01 3.17 -8.77
C GLY A 32 10.93 4.37 -7.84
N ALA A 33 10.08 5.35 -8.11
CA ALA A 33 9.99 6.60 -7.33
C ALA A 33 8.55 6.98 -6.99
N ASN A 34 8.39 7.75 -5.92
CA ASN A 34 7.12 8.38 -5.59
C ASN A 34 6.81 9.46 -6.64
N ALA A 35 5.78 9.23 -7.44
CA ALA A 35 5.36 10.14 -8.50
C ALA A 35 4.54 11.33 -7.97
N PHE A 36 4.09 11.27 -6.71
CA PHE A 36 3.20 12.26 -6.10
C PHE A 36 3.70 12.68 -4.69
N PRO A 37 4.92 13.24 -4.55
CA PRO A 37 5.53 13.55 -3.26
C PRO A 37 4.78 14.59 -2.43
N GLY A 38 3.87 15.37 -3.05
CA GLY A 38 3.03 16.36 -2.38
C GLY A 38 1.64 15.85 -2.00
N ALA A 39 1.36 14.57 -2.19
CA ALA A 39 0.09 13.94 -1.81
C ALA A 39 0.27 13.06 -0.57
N VAL A 40 -0.79 12.94 0.23
CA VAL A 40 -0.78 12.19 1.49
C VAL A 40 -1.69 10.95 1.41
N LEU A 41 -1.33 9.92 2.16
CA LEU A 41 -2.10 8.69 2.30
C LEU A 41 -2.65 8.58 3.72
N GLY A 42 -3.98 8.53 3.85
CA GLY A 42 -4.69 8.18 5.07
C GLY A 42 -5.18 6.73 5.02
N TYR A 43 -5.42 6.12 6.19
CA TYR A 43 -5.92 4.76 6.29
C TYR A 43 -7.05 4.65 7.33
N VAL A 44 -8.15 4.03 6.94
CA VAL A 44 -9.27 3.66 7.81
C VAL A 44 -9.46 2.14 7.72
N PRO A 45 -9.00 1.36 8.71
CA PRO A 45 -9.12 -0.09 8.67
C PRO A 45 -10.59 -0.51 8.84
N CYS A 46 -11.14 -1.17 7.82
CA CYS A 46 -12.47 -1.79 7.88
C CYS A 46 -12.39 -3.31 7.67
N GLY A 47 -11.99 -4.02 8.73
CA GLY A 47 -11.93 -5.48 8.75
C GLY A 47 -11.84 -6.06 10.16
N THR A 48 -12.06 -7.37 10.27
CA THR A 48 -11.87 -8.19 11.48
C THR A 48 -10.43 -8.74 11.60
N GLY A 49 -9.66 -8.72 10.51
CA GLY A 49 -8.24 -9.08 10.46
C GLY A 49 -7.39 -7.99 11.11
N GLY A 50 -6.91 -8.24 12.32
CA GLY A 50 -6.28 -7.26 13.21
C GLY A 50 -4.77 -7.13 13.09
N ASP A 51 -4.12 -7.68 12.05
CA ASP A 51 -2.64 -7.71 12.03
C ASP A 51 -2.06 -6.30 11.83
N PHE A 52 -2.56 -5.49 10.90
CA PHE A 52 -2.07 -4.11 10.72
C PHE A 52 -2.40 -3.17 11.88
N ARG A 53 -3.55 -3.34 12.52
CA ARG A 53 -3.93 -2.58 13.73
C ARG A 53 -2.91 -2.78 14.84
N ARG A 54 -2.46 -4.02 15.04
CA ARG A 54 -1.43 -4.37 16.03
C ARG A 54 -0.04 -3.89 15.62
N THR A 55 0.35 -4.03 14.36
CA THR A 55 1.72 -3.69 13.91
C THR A 55 2.00 -2.19 13.94
N LEU A 56 1.01 -1.33 13.65
CA LEU A 56 1.20 0.13 13.67
C LEU A 56 0.81 0.79 15.01
N GLY A 57 0.37 0.00 16.01
CA GLY A 57 -0.14 0.54 17.27
C GLY A 57 -1.42 1.38 17.08
N TRP A 58 -2.16 1.16 16.00
CA TRP A 58 -3.38 1.88 15.65
C TRP A 58 -4.61 1.10 16.12
N ASP A 59 -4.66 0.79 17.41
CA ASP A 59 -5.83 0.22 18.11
C ASP A 59 -6.96 1.25 18.29
N ALA A 60 -7.09 2.18 17.34
CA ALA A 60 -8.17 3.12 17.26
C ALA A 60 -9.41 2.44 16.63
N GLY A 61 -10.58 2.63 17.24
CA GLY A 61 -11.84 2.28 16.59
C GLY A 61 -12.03 3.05 15.28
N VAL A 62 -12.86 2.53 14.37
CA VAL A 62 -13.11 3.14 13.04
C VAL A 62 -13.44 4.63 13.14
N ALA A 63 -14.24 5.04 14.12
CA ALA A 63 -14.60 6.44 14.34
C ALA A 63 -13.39 7.34 14.61
N GLU A 64 -12.41 6.85 15.38
CA GLU A 64 -11.19 7.59 15.68
C GLU A 64 -10.25 7.65 14.46
N CYS A 65 -10.19 6.58 13.65
CA CYS A 65 -9.48 6.62 12.37
C CYS A 65 -10.09 7.65 11.40
N VAL A 66 -11.42 7.70 11.32
CA VAL A 66 -12.12 8.72 10.52
C VAL A 66 -11.78 10.12 11.01
N ARG A 67 -11.80 10.36 12.34
CA ARG A 67 -11.42 11.65 12.92
C ARG A 67 -9.99 12.05 12.54
N ARG A 68 -9.03 11.14 12.63
CA ARG A 68 -7.63 11.40 12.23
C ARG A 68 -7.46 11.73 10.75
N VAL A 69 -8.31 11.18 9.89
CA VAL A 69 -8.30 11.52 8.46
C VAL A 69 -8.90 12.91 8.21
N LEU A 70 -9.90 13.32 8.99
CA LEU A 70 -10.53 14.65 8.90
C LEU A 70 -9.64 15.76 9.50
N GLU A 71 -8.83 15.43 10.51
CA GLU A 71 -7.89 16.33 11.18
C GLU A 71 -6.46 15.73 11.13
N PRO A 72 -5.82 15.72 9.96
CA PRO A 72 -4.59 14.94 9.77
C PRO A 72 -3.37 15.61 10.41
N SER A 73 -2.61 14.83 11.18
CA SER A 73 -1.18 15.05 11.40
C SER A 73 -0.42 14.20 10.38
N VAL A 74 0.40 14.84 9.54
CA VAL A 74 1.11 14.17 8.44
C VAL A 74 2.57 13.99 8.81
N GLU A 75 3.05 12.76 8.74
CA GLU A 75 4.45 12.40 8.99
C GLU A 75 5.02 11.60 7.80
N PRO A 76 6.33 11.69 7.53
CA PRO A 76 6.99 10.83 6.55
C PRO A 76 6.86 9.35 6.93
N LEU A 77 6.73 8.50 5.93
CA LEU A 77 6.61 7.05 6.10
C LEU A 77 7.54 6.33 5.12
N ASP A 78 8.33 5.40 5.63
CA ASP A 78 9.20 4.59 4.81
C ASP A 78 8.39 3.60 3.96
N VAL A 79 8.81 3.44 2.70
CA VAL A 79 8.21 2.49 1.77
C VAL A 79 9.32 1.61 1.20
N GLY A 80 9.20 0.31 1.41
CA GLY A 80 10.06 -0.68 0.80
C GLY A 80 9.74 -0.86 -0.69
N HIS A 81 10.76 -1.04 -1.52
CA HIS A 81 10.65 -1.29 -2.95
C HIS A 81 11.35 -2.61 -3.29
N VAL A 82 10.63 -3.52 -3.93
CA VAL A 82 11.16 -4.81 -4.42
C VAL A 82 11.12 -4.77 -5.94
N ARG A 83 12.24 -5.17 -6.57
CA ARG A 83 12.30 -5.43 -8.00
C ARG A 83 12.61 -6.89 -8.27
N MET A 84 11.77 -7.56 -9.04
CA MET A 84 11.92 -8.97 -9.38
C MET A 84 12.66 -9.17 -10.71
N ARG A 85 13.55 -10.16 -10.76
CA ARG A 85 14.28 -10.60 -11.95
C ARG A 85 13.86 -12.02 -12.31
N GLN A 86 13.46 -12.26 -13.56
CA GLN A 86 13.21 -13.62 -14.08
C GLN A 86 14.38 -14.09 -14.96
N GLN A 87 14.42 -15.40 -15.28
CA GLN A 87 15.42 -15.90 -16.24
C GLN A 87 15.18 -15.23 -17.60
N GLY A 88 16.10 -14.34 -17.98
CA GLY A 88 15.99 -13.52 -19.19
C GLY A 88 16.08 -12.01 -18.95
N GLY A 89 15.96 -11.53 -17.71
CA GLY A 89 16.14 -10.10 -17.39
C GLY A 89 15.20 -9.58 -16.30
N TRP A 90 15.17 -8.25 -16.15
CA TRP A 90 14.19 -7.57 -15.31
C TRP A 90 12.81 -7.69 -15.94
N VAL A 91 11.79 -7.95 -15.12
CA VAL A 91 10.41 -7.98 -15.62
C VAL A 91 9.94 -6.54 -15.84
N ASP A 92 9.66 -6.17 -17.09
CA ASP A 92 9.05 -4.89 -17.45
C ASP A 92 7.61 -4.83 -16.89
N GLY A 93 7.26 -3.69 -16.29
CA GLY A 93 5.91 -3.31 -15.90
C GLY A 93 5.31 -4.04 -14.69
N SER A 94 5.75 -5.27 -14.37
CA SER A 94 5.20 -6.10 -13.28
C SER A 94 6.23 -6.55 -12.23
N GLY A 95 7.49 -6.15 -12.37
CA GLY A 95 8.56 -6.53 -11.43
C GLY A 95 8.71 -5.64 -10.20
N ASP A 96 8.17 -4.42 -10.21
CA ASP A 96 8.30 -3.46 -9.11
C ASP A 96 7.10 -3.54 -8.15
N ALA A 97 7.35 -3.80 -6.86
CA ALA A 97 6.33 -3.82 -5.80
C ALA A 97 6.74 -2.90 -4.65
N TYR A 98 5.77 -2.20 -4.06
CA TYR A 98 5.98 -1.28 -2.94
C TYR A 98 5.18 -1.70 -1.72
N PHE A 99 5.77 -1.62 -0.53
CA PHE A 99 5.14 -2.07 0.71
C PHE A 99 5.52 -1.17 1.89
N VAL A 100 4.62 -1.08 2.88
CA VAL A 100 4.73 -0.12 3.99
C VAL A 100 4.99 -0.81 5.34
N ASN A 101 4.69 -2.10 5.48
CA ASN A 101 4.67 -2.75 6.80
C ASN A 101 5.15 -4.20 6.81
N VAL A 102 4.77 -5.00 5.81
CA VAL A 102 5.20 -6.39 5.71
C VAL A 102 5.47 -6.71 4.24
N SER A 103 6.66 -7.25 3.98
CA SER A 103 6.93 -8.02 2.77
C SER A 103 7.11 -9.47 3.19
N SER A 104 6.10 -10.31 2.95
CA SER A 104 6.30 -11.76 2.92
C SER A 104 6.67 -12.16 1.50
N VAL A 105 7.95 -12.40 1.25
CA VAL A 105 8.38 -13.15 0.06
C VAL A 105 8.13 -14.63 0.35
N GLY A 106 6.96 -15.11 -0.05
CA GLY A 106 6.71 -16.54 -0.18
C GLY A 106 7.25 -17.02 -1.52
N SER A 107 8.04 -18.10 -1.53
CA SER A 107 7.97 -19.00 -2.68
C SER A 107 6.53 -19.47 -2.74
N SER A 108 5.69 -18.87 -3.59
CA SER A 108 4.39 -19.45 -3.89
C SER A 108 4.66 -20.87 -4.33
N ALA A 109 4.28 -21.84 -3.49
CA ALA A 109 4.06 -23.19 -3.95
C ALA A 109 3.20 -23.06 -5.21
N VAL A 110 3.73 -23.58 -6.32
CA VAL A 110 2.98 -23.73 -7.56
C VAL A 110 1.63 -24.32 -7.16
N ILE A 111 0.53 -23.57 -7.37
CA ILE A 111 -0.79 -24.17 -7.31
C ILE A 111 -0.78 -25.18 -8.45
N ALA A 112 -0.64 -26.45 -8.08
CA ALA A 112 -0.68 -27.55 -9.04
C ALA A 112 -1.99 -27.42 -9.81
N ARG A 113 -1.89 -27.20 -11.13
CA ARG A 113 -2.97 -27.60 -12.03
C ARG A 113 -3.07 -29.11 -11.90
N ILE A 114 -4.20 -29.58 -11.43
CA ILE A 114 -4.62 -30.97 -11.62
C ILE A 114 -5.25 -30.98 -13.01
N ASP A 115 -4.58 -31.64 -13.96
CA ASP A 115 -5.19 -32.08 -15.22
C ASP A 115 -6.12 -33.27 -14.95
#